data_AF-A0A8T4GDP8-F1
#
_entry.id   AF-A0A8T4GDP8-F1
#
_cell.length_a   1.000
_cell.length_b   1.000
_cell.length_c   1.000
_cell.angle_alpha   90.00
_cell.angle_beta   90.00
_cell.angle_gamma   90.00
#
_symmetry.space_group_name_H-M   'P 1'
#
loop_
_entity.id
_entity.type
_entity.pdbx_description
1 polymer ?
#
loop_
_entity_poly.entity_id
_entity_poly.type
_entity_poly.pdbx_seq_one_letter_code
_entity_poly.pdbx_strand_id
1 'polypeptide(L)'
;MSRDDDGDALEPGNRPGSEPNPDTDSATAPGGENPDINDLLTKLDALKDTVDEPHEREKVRQTISLVERMPGSRAFTTRITKYTTRDIAESFVGGILLSLPLLVEDGVFDIAEWLAGTLVGGIPVFLVANVLFVLVMTWGLLYYADFRDLQDASPILGFLPRRLVAVLIISLVVSVGTMALWGRLFEGGPTTVEAIGRVSVIWAAAAFGAALGDILPGESTGQDVSERIGESLEGSKPPDQDDD
;
A
#
# COMPACT_ATOMS: atom_id res chain seq x y z
N MET A 1 19.30 -60.22 -47.76
CA MET A 1 19.96 -58.95 -47.37
C MET A 1 20.51 -58.37 -48.66
N SER A 2 19.62 -57.86 -49.52
CA SER A 2 19.27 -56.43 -49.69
C SER A 2 20.46 -55.66 -50.22
N ARG A 3 20.69 -55.68 -51.55
CA ARG A 3 20.02 -54.88 -52.61
C ARG A 3 20.27 -53.39 -52.42
N ASP A 4 21.19 -52.85 -53.22
CA ASP A 4 20.93 -52.09 -54.46
C ASP A 4 20.97 -50.61 -54.05
N ASP A 5 21.45 -49.62 -54.78
CA ASP A 5 21.99 -49.48 -56.14
C ASP A 5 22.62 -48.07 -56.08
N ASP A 6 23.83 -47.90 -56.61
CA ASP A 6 24.08 -47.28 -57.91
C ASP A 6 23.72 -45.80 -58.04
N GLY A 7 24.61 -45.08 -58.71
CA GLY A 7 24.17 -44.08 -59.68
C GLY A 7 24.78 -42.70 -59.57
N ASP A 8 26.02 -42.63 -60.01
CA ASP A 8 26.75 -41.48 -60.55
C ASP A 8 25.99 -40.20 -60.95
N ALA A 9 26.65 -39.09 -60.59
CA ALA A 9 26.94 -37.90 -61.39
C ALA A 9 25.79 -37.05 -61.98
N LEU A 10 25.88 -35.72 -61.75
CA LEU A 10 26.15 -34.67 -62.76
C LEU A 10 25.80 -33.27 -62.22
N GLU A 11 26.76 -32.34 -62.29
CA GLU A 11 26.65 -30.86 -62.14
C GLU A 11 25.76 -30.21 -63.26
N PRO A 12 25.62 -28.87 -63.38
CA PRO A 12 25.39 -27.76 -62.42
C PRO A 12 24.21 -26.85 -62.88
N GLY A 13 23.71 -25.90 -62.07
CA GLY A 13 22.60 -25.02 -62.49
C GLY A 13 22.38 -23.77 -61.62
N ASN A 14 22.22 -22.61 -62.26
CA ASN A 14 22.46 -21.28 -61.71
C ASN A 14 21.20 -20.36 -61.80
N ARG A 15 20.88 -19.68 -60.68
CA ARG A 15 20.10 -18.41 -60.46
C ARG A 15 18.54 -18.42 -60.45
N PRO A 16 17.88 -17.35 -59.93
CA PRO A 16 18.11 -16.59 -58.69
C PRO A 16 16.79 -16.34 -57.90
N GLY A 17 16.86 -16.11 -56.58
CA GLY A 17 15.68 -15.74 -55.78
C GLY A 17 16.09 -14.83 -54.62
N SER A 18 15.49 -13.65 -54.57
CA SER A 18 15.77 -12.56 -53.64
C SER A 18 15.42 -12.93 -52.20
N GLU A 19 16.40 -12.93 -51.30
CA GLU A 19 16.18 -12.93 -49.85
C GLU A 19 16.57 -11.56 -49.28
N PRO A 20 15.61 -10.78 -48.75
CA PRO A 20 15.93 -9.65 -47.89
C PRO A 20 16.41 -10.17 -46.54
N ASN A 21 17.57 -9.66 -46.14
CA ASN A 21 18.26 -9.92 -44.89
C ASN A 21 17.36 -9.68 -43.66
N PRO A 22 17.50 -10.47 -42.57
CA PRO A 22 16.74 -10.29 -41.34
C PRO A 22 17.38 -9.16 -40.53
N ASP A 23 16.84 -7.96 -40.65
CA ASP A 23 17.13 -6.91 -39.68
C ASP A 23 16.49 -7.31 -38.35
N THR A 24 17.41 -7.77 -37.51
CA THR A 24 17.22 -8.26 -36.16
C THR A 24 16.82 -7.09 -35.29
N ASP A 25 15.53 -7.05 -34.97
CA ASP A 25 15.02 -6.97 -33.61
C ASP A 25 15.96 -6.28 -32.60
N SER A 26 15.93 -4.95 -32.61
CA SER A 26 16.33 -4.15 -31.45
C SER A 26 15.07 -3.65 -30.77
N ALA A 27 14.54 -4.52 -29.92
CA ALA A 27 13.50 -4.23 -28.95
C ALA A 27 13.80 -2.91 -28.21
N THR A 28 13.05 -1.86 -28.56
CA THR A 28 12.85 -0.74 -27.66
C THR A 28 11.59 -1.06 -26.86
N ALA A 29 11.79 -1.67 -25.69
CA ALA A 29 10.76 -1.71 -24.67
C ALA A 29 10.80 -0.40 -23.85
N PRO A 30 9.66 0.29 -23.73
CA PRO A 30 9.23 0.86 -22.47
C PRO A 30 7.97 0.07 -22.04
N GLY A 31 7.87 -0.54 -20.87
CA GLY A 31 8.23 0.04 -19.60
C GLY A 31 7.06 0.85 -19.05
N GLY A 32 6.00 0.16 -18.64
CA GLY A 32 5.00 0.65 -17.68
C GLY A 32 3.82 1.44 -18.25
N GLU A 33 2.71 0.76 -18.48
CA GLU A 33 1.37 1.37 -18.34
C GLU A 33 0.35 0.25 -18.09
N ASN A 34 -0.40 0.42 -17.02
CA ASN A 34 -1.57 -0.36 -16.66
C ASN A 34 -2.48 -0.45 -17.90
N PRO A 35 -2.90 -1.64 -18.39
CA PRO A 35 -3.64 -1.72 -19.65
C PRO A 35 -4.97 -0.96 -19.53
N ASP A 36 -5.00 0.25 -20.09
CA ASP A 36 -6.21 1.06 -20.14
C ASP A 36 -7.24 0.35 -21.04
N ILE A 37 -8.50 0.37 -20.63
CA ILE A 37 -9.62 -0.15 -21.43
C ILE A 37 -9.63 0.52 -22.80
N ASN A 38 -9.21 1.79 -22.88
CA ASN A 38 -9.06 2.50 -24.14
C ASN A 38 -7.99 1.86 -25.04
N ASP A 39 -6.84 1.43 -24.51
CA ASP A 39 -5.80 0.75 -25.28
C ASP A 39 -6.26 -0.61 -25.81
N LEU A 40 -7.06 -1.34 -25.02
CA LEU A 40 -7.66 -2.60 -25.47
C LEU A 40 -8.70 -2.37 -26.57
N LEU A 41 -9.51 -1.31 -26.45
CA LEU A 41 -10.47 -0.92 -27.49
C LEU A 41 -9.74 -0.50 -28.77
N THR A 42 -8.67 0.30 -28.68
CA THR A 42 -7.86 0.69 -29.84
C THR A 42 -7.21 -0.52 -30.52
N LYS A 43 -6.70 -1.48 -29.75
CA LYS A 43 -6.13 -2.72 -30.31
C LYS A 43 -7.18 -3.62 -30.96
N LEU A 44 -8.38 -3.72 -30.38
CA LEU A 44 -9.51 -4.46 -30.96
C LEU A 44 -10.04 -3.81 -32.24
N ASP A 45 -10.04 -2.48 -32.31
CA ASP A 45 -10.47 -1.72 -33.49
C ASP A 45 -9.47 -1.86 -34.65
N ALA A 46 -8.17 -1.85 -34.36
CA ALA A 46 -7.13 -2.14 -35.35
C ALA A 46 -7.22 -3.58 -35.90
N LEU A 47 -7.63 -4.55 -35.07
CA LEU A 47 -7.80 -5.94 -35.48
C LEU A 47 -9.03 -6.12 -36.39
N LYS A 48 -10.10 -5.34 -36.18
CA LYS A 48 -11.31 -5.33 -37.02
C LYS A 48 -11.01 -4.96 -38.49
N ASP A 49 -10.08 -4.05 -38.70
CA ASP A 49 -9.70 -3.57 -40.04
C ASP A 49 -8.71 -4.51 -40.77
N THR A 50 -8.08 -5.44 -40.05
CA THR A 50 -7.09 -6.38 -40.59
C THR A 50 -7.70 -7.75 -40.94
N VAL A 51 -8.89 -8.06 -40.44
CA VAL A 51 -9.51 -9.38 -40.58
C VAL A 51 -10.40 -9.43 -41.83
N ASP A 52 -10.07 -10.32 -42.76
CA ASP A 52 -10.74 -10.47 -44.06
C ASP A 52 -11.97 -11.39 -44.03
N GLU A 53 -12.14 -12.21 -42.97
CA GLU A 53 -13.17 -13.25 -42.95
C GLU A 53 -14.46 -12.82 -42.22
N PRO A 54 -15.65 -12.98 -42.85
CA PRO A 54 -16.91 -12.42 -42.34
C PRO A 54 -17.36 -13.01 -40.99
N HIS A 55 -16.93 -14.23 -40.67
CA HIS A 55 -17.29 -14.90 -39.41
C HIS A 55 -16.45 -14.43 -38.22
N GLU A 56 -15.26 -13.88 -38.46
CA GLU A 56 -14.37 -13.34 -37.44
C GLU A 56 -14.73 -11.88 -37.09
N ARG A 57 -15.18 -11.09 -38.08
CA ARG A 57 -15.70 -9.72 -37.85
C ARG A 57 -16.89 -9.68 -36.91
N GLU A 58 -17.75 -10.71 -36.94
CA GLU A 58 -18.91 -10.80 -36.06
C GLU A 58 -18.50 -11.10 -34.61
N LYS A 59 -17.49 -11.94 -34.39
CA LYS A 59 -16.94 -12.20 -33.05
C LYS A 59 -16.30 -10.95 -32.45
N VAL A 60 -15.57 -10.16 -33.25
CA VAL A 60 -14.98 -8.89 -32.80
C VAL A 60 -16.07 -7.88 -32.40
N ARG A 61 -17.14 -7.75 -33.20
CA ARG A 61 -18.29 -6.90 -32.86
C ARG A 61 -18.99 -7.35 -31.58
N GLN A 62 -19.13 -8.66 -31.38
CA GLN A 62 -19.76 -9.20 -30.18
C GLN A 62 -18.91 -8.90 -28.93
N THR A 63 -17.58 -9.06 -29.00
CA THR A 63 -16.67 -8.72 -27.89
C THR A 63 -16.68 -7.22 -27.59
N ILE A 64 -16.67 -6.35 -28.61
CA ILE A 64 -16.80 -4.89 -28.42
C ILE A 64 -18.13 -4.57 -27.73
N SER A 65 -19.24 -5.16 -28.16
CA SER A 65 -20.55 -4.92 -27.57
C SER A 65 -20.66 -5.43 -26.12
N LEU A 66 -19.91 -6.47 -25.74
CA LEU A 66 -19.85 -6.98 -24.37
C LEU A 66 -19.03 -6.08 -23.46
N VAL A 67 -17.92 -5.53 -23.96
CA VAL A 67 -17.09 -4.56 -23.24
C VAL A 67 -17.83 -3.23 -23.07
N GLU A 68 -18.55 -2.77 -24.10
CA GLU A 68 -19.29 -1.51 -24.08
C GLU A 68 -20.57 -1.57 -23.23
N ARG A 69 -21.14 -2.77 -23.04
CA ARG A 69 -22.30 -3.01 -22.16
C ARG A 69 -21.94 -3.24 -20.69
N MET A 70 -20.67 -3.30 -20.32
CA MET A 70 -20.29 -3.34 -18.90
C MET A 70 -20.58 -1.97 -18.26
N PRO A 71 -21.56 -1.88 -17.34
CA PRO A 71 -21.79 -0.65 -16.58
C PRO A 71 -20.68 -0.57 -15.53
N GLY A 72 -19.63 0.23 -15.76
CA GLY A 72 -18.53 0.29 -14.80
C GLY A 72 -17.31 1.14 -15.14
N SER A 73 -17.20 1.75 -16.32
CA SER A 73 -15.99 2.52 -16.72
C SER A 73 -15.80 3.86 -16.00
N ARG A 74 -16.75 4.27 -15.14
CA ARG A 74 -16.58 5.35 -14.15
C ARG A 74 -16.50 4.87 -12.70
N ALA A 75 -16.75 3.58 -12.44
CA ALA A 75 -16.63 2.98 -11.12
C ALA A 75 -15.22 2.41 -10.86
N PHE A 76 -14.46 2.12 -11.92
CA PHE A 76 -13.06 1.69 -11.83
C PHE A 76 -12.05 2.85 -11.74
N THR A 77 -12.50 4.10 -11.92
CA THR A 77 -11.70 5.31 -11.68
C THR A 77 -11.86 5.87 -10.26
N THR A 78 -12.64 5.22 -9.40
CA THR A 78 -12.60 5.50 -7.97
C THR A 78 -11.38 4.81 -7.38
N ARG A 79 -10.23 5.41 -7.66
CA ARG A 79 -8.98 5.27 -6.91
C ARG A 79 -9.33 5.48 -5.44
N ILE A 80 -9.39 4.40 -4.67
CA ILE A 80 -9.67 4.45 -3.23
C ILE A 80 -8.41 5.00 -2.55
N THR A 81 -8.19 6.31 -2.66
CA THR A 81 -7.30 7.04 -1.77
C THR A 81 -8.01 7.19 -0.43
N LYS A 82 -8.19 6.11 0.35
CA LYS A 82 -8.76 6.30 1.69
C LYS A 82 -8.27 5.29 2.71
N TYR A 83 -7.51 5.85 3.64
CA TYR A 83 -7.35 5.33 4.99
C TYR A 83 -8.75 5.13 5.57
N THR A 84 -9.17 3.88 5.69
CA THR A 84 -10.53 3.54 6.12
C THR A 84 -10.57 3.52 7.66
N THR A 85 -11.73 3.77 8.26
CA THR A 85 -11.96 3.58 9.73
C THR A 85 -11.53 2.20 10.21
N ARG A 86 -11.54 1.24 9.30
CA ARG A 86 -11.06 -0.13 9.48
C ARG A 86 -9.57 -0.19 9.79
N ASP A 87 -8.73 0.45 8.97
CA ASP A 87 -7.27 0.49 9.13
C ASP A 87 -6.88 1.06 10.52
N ILE A 88 -7.63 2.06 10.97
CA ILE A 88 -7.51 2.65 12.31
C ILE A 88 -7.87 1.63 13.40
N ALA A 89 -8.95 0.87 13.22
CA ALA A 89 -9.40 -0.15 14.16
C ALA A 89 -8.44 -1.35 14.22
N GLU A 90 -7.94 -1.83 13.08
CA GLU A 90 -6.99 -2.94 13.00
C GLU A 90 -5.63 -2.55 13.59
N SER A 91 -5.15 -1.34 13.31
CA SER A 91 -4.00 -0.73 13.99
C SER A 91 -4.19 -0.67 15.51
N PHE A 92 -5.35 -0.19 15.95
CA PHE A 92 -5.66 -0.06 17.36
C PHE A 92 -5.67 -1.42 18.08
N VAL A 93 -6.35 -2.41 17.51
CA VAL A 93 -6.43 -3.77 18.07
C VAL A 93 -5.05 -4.42 18.10
N GLY A 94 -4.29 -4.34 16.99
CA GLY A 94 -2.94 -4.88 16.93
C GLY A 94 -2.02 -4.25 17.99
N GLY A 95 -2.10 -2.93 18.17
CA GLY A 95 -1.32 -2.21 19.17
C GLY A 95 -1.67 -2.61 20.60
N ILE A 96 -2.96 -2.78 20.92
CA ILE A 96 -3.39 -3.25 22.25
C ILE A 96 -2.90 -4.67 22.50
N LEU A 97 -3.15 -5.59 21.58
CA LEU A 97 -2.83 -7.01 21.78
C LEU A 97 -1.34 -7.23 22.02
N LEU A 98 -0.48 -6.50 21.30
CA LEU A 98 0.97 -6.65 21.46
C LEU A 98 1.52 -5.92 22.69
N SER A 99 0.87 -4.85 23.15
CA SER A 99 1.33 -4.06 24.30
C SER A 99 0.81 -4.56 25.65
N LEU A 100 -0.32 -5.25 25.69
CA LEU A 100 -0.94 -5.74 26.94
C LEU A 100 -0.01 -6.61 27.80
N PRO A 101 0.77 -7.57 27.26
CA PRO A 101 1.68 -8.36 28.08
C PRO A 101 2.73 -7.51 28.80
N LEU A 102 3.29 -6.52 28.09
CA LEU A 102 4.28 -5.60 28.65
C LEU A 102 3.67 -4.64 29.68
N LEU A 103 2.41 -4.25 29.49
CA LEU A 103 1.72 -3.36 30.42
C LEU A 103 1.60 -3.96 31.83
N VAL A 104 1.55 -5.29 31.93
CA VAL A 104 1.44 -6.02 33.20
C VAL A 104 2.83 -6.29 33.80
N GLU A 105 3.89 -6.16 33.03
CA GLU A 105 5.25 -6.50 33.44
C GLU A 105 5.97 -5.30 34.06
N ASP A 106 6.57 -5.52 35.24
CA ASP A 106 7.29 -4.48 35.97
C ASP A 106 8.64 -4.14 35.32
N GLY A 107 9.16 -5.01 34.45
CA GLY A 107 10.40 -4.76 33.70
C GLY A 107 10.35 -3.51 32.82
N VAL A 108 9.16 -3.05 32.42
CA VAL A 108 8.99 -1.77 31.68
C VAL A 108 9.47 -0.57 32.51
N PHE A 109 9.33 -0.65 33.83
CA PHE A 109 9.71 0.40 34.76
C PHE A 109 11.24 0.47 34.87
N ASP A 110 11.89 -0.68 35.02
CA ASP A 110 13.36 -0.78 35.07
C ASP A 110 14.00 -0.27 33.77
N ILE A 111 13.43 -0.65 32.62
CA ILE A 111 13.89 -0.15 31.31
C ILE A 111 13.71 1.37 31.23
N ALA A 112 12.56 1.90 31.66
CA ALA A 112 12.30 3.33 31.63
C ALA A 112 13.23 4.13 32.54
N GLU A 113 13.53 3.62 33.73
CA GLU A 113 14.50 4.21 34.64
C GLU A 113 15.89 4.26 34.00
N TRP A 114 16.32 3.17 33.35
CA TRP A 114 17.59 3.14 32.64
C TRP A 114 17.65 4.13 31.46
N LEU A 115 16.59 4.21 30.67
CA LEU A 115 16.47 5.15 29.54
C LEU A 115 16.51 6.61 30.01
N ALA A 116 15.88 6.92 31.15
CA ALA A 116 15.82 8.26 31.72
C ALA A 116 17.10 8.66 32.46
N GLY A 117 17.72 7.72 33.18
CA GLY A 117 18.91 7.97 34.00
C GLY A 117 20.21 8.10 33.21
N THR A 118 20.26 7.53 32.00
CA THR A 118 21.48 7.54 31.19
C THR A 118 21.62 8.80 30.35
N LEU A 119 22.17 9.84 30.97
CA LEU A 119 22.36 11.16 30.38
C LEU A 119 23.76 11.33 29.77
N VAL A 120 23.82 11.77 28.52
CA VAL A 120 25.06 12.26 27.89
C VAL A 120 24.85 13.71 27.50
N GLY A 121 25.63 14.62 28.11
CA GLY A 121 25.46 16.06 27.88
C GLY A 121 24.10 16.61 28.34
N GLY A 122 23.45 15.97 29.32
CA GLY A 122 22.11 16.34 29.80
C GLY A 122 20.95 15.80 28.96
N ILE A 123 21.23 15.01 27.92
CA ILE A 123 20.23 14.41 27.03
C ILE A 123 20.13 12.90 27.34
N PRO A 124 18.92 12.34 27.52
CA PRO A 124 18.73 10.90 27.70
C PRO A 124 18.91 10.18 26.35
N VAL A 125 20.16 9.89 26.00
CA VAL A 125 20.51 9.41 24.65
C VAL A 125 19.85 8.08 24.29
N PHE A 126 19.69 7.18 25.25
CA PHE A 126 19.04 5.90 24.99
C PHE A 126 17.52 6.04 24.83
N LEU A 127 16.89 7.00 25.51
CA LEU A 127 15.48 7.33 25.26
C LEU A 127 15.28 7.85 23.83
N VAL A 128 16.16 8.76 23.38
CA VAL A 128 16.14 9.26 22.00
C VAL A 128 16.38 8.13 21.01
N ALA A 129 17.34 7.25 21.29
CA ALA A 129 17.61 6.07 20.47
C ALA A 129 16.41 5.11 20.42
N ASN A 130 15.70 4.90 21.53
CA ASN A 130 14.49 4.09 21.57
C ASN A 130 13.39 4.70 20.70
N VAL A 131 13.13 5.99 20.82
CA VAL A 131 12.15 6.69 19.95
C VAL A 131 12.53 6.55 18.48
N LEU A 132 13.80 6.77 18.13
CA LEU A 132 14.29 6.60 16.76
C LEU A 132 14.11 5.15 16.28
N PHE A 133 14.41 4.17 17.14
CA PHE A 133 14.24 2.75 16.85
C PHE A 133 12.79 2.41 16.54
N VAL A 134 11.83 2.90 17.34
CA VAL A 134 10.39 2.70 17.08
C VAL A 134 10.00 3.29 15.72
N LEU A 135 10.44 4.51 15.41
CA LEU A 135 10.13 5.17 14.14
C LEU A 135 10.69 4.39 12.94
N VAL A 136 11.98 4.02 13.00
CA VAL A 136 12.68 3.30 11.92
C VAL A 136 12.09 1.91 11.72
N MET A 137 11.81 1.18 12.80
CA MET A 137 11.22 -0.16 12.70
C MET A 137 9.79 -0.14 12.20
N THR A 138 8.97 0.79 12.67
CA THR A 138 7.59 0.95 12.19
C THR A 138 7.58 1.33 10.71
N TRP A 139 8.49 2.23 10.30
CA TRP A 139 8.67 2.58 8.89
C TRP A 139 9.13 1.37 8.07
N GLY A 140 10.10 0.59 8.55
CA GLY A 140 10.54 -0.64 7.89
C GLY A 140 9.43 -1.68 7.74
N LEU A 141 8.63 -1.89 8.79
CA LEU A 141 7.48 -2.79 8.75
C LEU A 141 6.45 -2.38 7.70
N LEU A 142 6.15 -1.08 7.58
CA LEU A 142 5.13 -0.60 6.66
C LEU A 142 5.60 -0.41 5.21
N TYR A 143 6.89 -0.08 4.99
CA TYR A 143 7.39 0.35 3.68
C TYR A 143 8.48 -0.55 3.09
N TYR A 144 9.23 -1.27 3.93
CA TYR A 144 10.26 -2.20 3.45
C TYR A 144 9.71 -3.62 3.28
N ALA A 145 8.79 -4.05 4.16
CA ALA A 145 8.17 -5.37 4.05
C ALA A 145 7.05 -5.44 3.00
N ASP A 146 6.52 -4.28 2.60
CA ASP A 146 5.35 -4.18 1.74
C ASP A 146 5.76 -3.73 0.33
N PHE A 147 5.98 -4.68 -0.58
CA PHE A 147 6.20 -4.42 -2.02
C PHE A 147 4.91 -3.96 -2.75
N ARG A 148 3.99 -3.28 -2.05
CA ARG A 148 2.79 -2.72 -2.67
C ARG A 148 3.14 -1.38 -3.30
N ASP A 149 2.89 -1.30 -4.61
CA ASP A 149 3.18 -0.17 -5.48
C ASP A 149 2.86 1.17 -4.81
N LEU A 150 3.93 1.95 -4.58
CA LEU A 150 3.89 3.24 -3.90
C LEU A 150 3.36 4.31 -4.86
N GLN A 151 2.09 4.21 -5.23
CA GLN A 151 1.41 5.24 -6.02
C GLN A 151 0.24 5.77 -5.22
N ASP A 152 0.57 6.52 -4.15
CA ASP A 152 -0.13 7.75 -3.73
C ASP A 152 0.41 8.22 -2.37
N ALA A 153 1.60 8.83 -2.38
CA ALA A 153 2.07 9.63 -1.26
C ALA A 153 1.47 11.03 -1.39
N SER A 154 0.32 11.28 -0.76
CA SER A 154 -0.05 12.65 -0.36
C SER A 154 0.56 12.90 1.03
N PRO A 155 1.79 13.42 1.11
CA PRO A 155 2.52 13.47 2.35
C PRO A 155 2.05 14.69 3.15
N ILE A 156 1.79 14.54 4.44
CA ILE A 156 1.26 15.64 5.28
C ILE A 156 2.29 16.78 5.41
N LEU A 157 3.59 16.45 5.30
CA LEU A 157 4.72 17.38 5.41
C LEU A 157 5.67 17.29 4.20
N GLY A 158 5.22 16.80 3.05
CA GLY A 158 6.08 16.55 1.89
C GLY A 158 7.02 15.33 1.99
N PHE A 159 7.33 14.85 3.21
CA PHE A 159 8.20 13.66 3.42
C PHE A 159 7.61 12.56 4.33
N LEU A 160 6.65 12.87 5.23
CA LEU A 160 6.01 11.85 6.09
C LEU A 160 4.74 11.27 5.45
N PRO A 161 4.67 9.93 5.27
CA PRO A 161 3.44 9.28 4.83
C PRO A 161 2.34 9.38 5.88
N ARG A 162 1.11 9.68 5.45
CA ARG A 162 -0.06 9.81 6.34
C ARG A 162 -0.36 8.52 7.11
N ARG A 163 -0.17 7.36 6.48
CA ARG A 163 -0.31 6.02 7.05
C ARG A 163 0.61 5.81 8.26
N LEU A 164 1.91 6.08 8.10
CA LEU A 164 2.88 6.00 9.20
C LEU A 164 2.46 6.88 10.38
N VAL A 165 2.09 8.13 10.10
CA VAL A 165 1.67 9.08 11.14
C VAL A 165 0.44 8.58 11.88
N ALA A 166 -0.56 8.04 11.18
CA ALA A 166 -1.77 7.49 11.79
C ALA A 166 -1.43 6.32 12.72
N VAL A 167 -0.67 5.32 12.24
CA VAL A 167 -0.25 4.16 13.05
C VAL A 167 0.50 4.59 14.30
N LEU A 168 1.46 5.52 14.18
CA LEU A 168 2.25 6.01 15.30
C LEU A 168 1.41 6.80 16.32
N ILE A 169 0.46 7.62 15.85
CA ILE A 169 -0.44 8.38 16.74
C ILE A 169 -1.39 7.43 17.47
N ILE A 170 -2.02 6.51 16.75
CA ILE A 170 -2.95 5.54 17.34
C ILE A 170 -2.23 4.70 18.40
N SER A 171 -1.06 4.16 18.08
CA SER A 171 -0.28 3.37 19.03
C SER A 171 0.19 4.19 20.23
N LEU A 172 0.53 5.47 20.04
CA LEU A 172 0.89 6.37 21.14
C LEU A 172 -0.30 6.63 22.06
N VAL A 173 -1.48 6.91 21.48
CA VAL A 173 -2.73 7.10 22.24
C VAL A 173 -3.09 5.82 22.99
N VAL A 174 -2.96 4.65 22.37
CA VAL A 174 -3.15 3.36 23.04
C VAL A 174 -2.21 3.25 24.23
N SER A 175 -0.92 3.49 24.04
CA SER A 175 0.10 3.31 25.08
C SER A 175 -0.11 4.24 26.26
N VAL A 176 -0.35 5.53 26.00
CA VAL A 176 -0.65 6.52 27.04
C VAL A 176 -1.97 6.18 27.72
N GLY A 177 -3.00 5.84 26.94
CA GLY A 177 -4.34 5.54 27.43
C GLY A 177 -4.38 4.32 28.34
N THR A 178 -3.73 3.22 27.95
CA THR A 178 -3.67 2.00 28.77
C THR A 178 -2.77 2.20 30.00
N MET A 179 -1.63 2.87 29.87
CA MET A 179 -0.80 3.23 31.04
C MET A 179 -1.56 4.09 32.06
N ALA A 180 -2.31 5.08 31.58
CA ALA A 180 -3.08 5.98 32.43
C ALA A 180 -4.30 5.27 33.06
N LEU A 181 -5.05 4.51 32.27
CA LEU A 181 -6.27 3.83 32.71
C LEU A 181 -5.97 2.76 33.78
N TRP A 182 -4.83 2.09 33.72
CA TRP A 182 -4.41 1.12 34.72
C TRP A 182 -3.55 1.72 35.86
N GLY A 183 -3.34 3.04 35.89
CA GLY A 183 -2.57 3.71 36.93
C GLY A 183 -1.05 3.49 36.88
N ARG A 184 -0.55 2.70 35.93
CA ARG A 184 0.88 2.37 35.71
C ARG A 184 1.74 3.60 35.41
N LEU A 185 1.15 4.64 34.82
CA LEU A 185 1.86 5.86 34.45
C LEU A 185 2.42 6.62 35.67
N PHE A 186 1.72 6.60 36.80
CA PHE A 186 2.06 7.40 37.99
C PHE A 186 2.60 6.56 39.15
N GLU A 187 2.70 5.25 38.97
CA GLU A 187 3.14 4.32 39.98
C GLU A 187 4.60 4.60 40.40
N GLY A 188 4.84 4.71 41.71
CA GLY A 188 6.15 5.01 42.27
C GLY A 188 6.57 6.49 42.24
N GLY A 189 5.72 7.41 41.75
CA GLY A 189 6.05 8.83 41.68
C GLY A 189 7.19 9.17 40.71
N PRO A 190 7.13 8.74 39.44
CA PRO A 190 8.23 8.86 38.49
C PRO A 190 8.54 10.32 38.13
N THR A 191 9.77 10.54 37.67
CA THR A 191 10.10 11.81 37.01
C THR A 191 9.38 11.91 35.65
N THR A 192 9.22 13.12 35.11
CA THR A 192 8.60 13.31 33.79
C THR A 192 9.32 12.54 32.68
N VAL A 193 10.66 12.48 32.74
CA VAL A 193 11.47 11.77 31.75
C VAL A 193 11.26 10.26 31.85
N GLU A 194 11.18 9.73 33.06
CA GLU A 194 10.90 8.31 33.30
C GLU A 194 9.48 7.95 32.85
N ALA A 195 8.47 8.78 33.11
CA ALA A 195 7.10 8.57 32.63
C ALA A 195 7.05 8.53 31.09
N ILE A 196 7.80 9.40 30.41
CA ILE A 196 7.98 9.35 28.95
C ILE A 196 8.70 8.06 28.53
N GLY A 197 9.71 7.63 29.28
CA GLY A 197 10.40 6.35 29.10
C GLY A 197 9.44 5.17 29.12
N ARG A 198 8.61 5.07 30.17
CA ARG A 198 7.60 4.01 30.34
C ARG A 198 6.65 3.97 29.16
N VAL A 199 6.11 5.12 28.76
CA VAL A 199 5.25 5.24 27.58
C VAL A 199 5.99 4.82 26.32
N SER A 200 7.25 5.22 26.14
CA SER A 200 8.02 4.91 24.92
C SER A 200 8.29 3.41 24.74
N VAL A 201 8.46 2.67 25.84
CA VAL A 201 8.68 1.21 25.81
C VAL A 201 7.38 0.50 25.40
N ILE A 202 6.25 0.85 26.02
CA ILE A 202 4.94 0.30 25.63
C ILE A 202 4.59 0.71 24.20
N TRP A 203 4.92 1.95 23.83
CA TRP A 203 4.69 2.47 22.49
C TRP A 203 5.45 1.72 21.41
N ALA A 204 6.65 1.19 21.71
CA ALA A 204 7.36 0.33 20.78
C ALA A 204 6.53 -0.90 20.39
N ALA A 205 6.05 -1.64 21.38
CA ALA A 205 5.21 -2.81 21.14
C ALA A 205 3.86 -2.44 20.52
N ALA A 206 3.22 -1.36 20.98
CA ALA A 206 1.97 -0.90 20.41
C ALA A 206 2.13 -0.47 18.94
N ALA A 207 3.23 0.20 18.58
CA ALA A 207 3.50 0.64 17.22
C ALA A 207 3.76 -0.54 16.29
N PHE A 208 4.49 -1.55 16.74
CA PHE A 208 4.72 -2.76 15.95
C PHE A 208 3.44 -3.57 15.76
N GLY A 209 2.66 -3.72 16.82
CA GLY A 209 1.35 -4.39 16.76
C GLY A 209 0.39 -3.64 15.83
N ALA A 210 0.37 -2.32 15.91
CA ALA A 210 -0.45 -1.49 15.03
C ALA A 210 -0.01 -1.58 13.57
N ALA A 211 1.29 -1.51 13.30
CA ALA A 211 1.82 -1.66 11.95
C ALA A 211 1.50 -3.05 11.36
N LEU A 212 1.63 -4.12 12.15
CA LEU A 212 1.27 -5.47 11.73
C LEU A 212 -0.24 -5.63 11.50
N GLY A 213 -1.07 -5.07 12.38
CA GLY A 213 -2.53 -5.07 12.25
C GLY A 213 -2.98 -4.39 10.96
N ASP A 214 -2.38 -3.25 10.66
CA ASP A 214 -2.62 -2.45 9.44
C ASP A 214 -2.12 -3.13 8.15
N ILE A 215 -1.24 -4.13 8.25
CA ILE A 215 -0.73 -4.91 7.11
C ILE A 215 -1.65 -6.09 6.79
N LEU A 216 -2.45 -6.58 7.75
CA LEU A 216 -3.30 -7.76 7.54
C LEU A 216 -4.40 -7.47 6.50
N PRO A 217 -4.58 -8.36 5.49
CA PRO A 217 -5.59 -8.17 4.46
C PRO A 217 -7.00 -8.34 5.06
N GLY A 218 -7.69 -7.21 5.22
CA GLY A 218 -9.07 -7.19 5.62
C GLY A 218 -10.03 -7.21 4.42
N GLU A 219 -10.65 -8.36 4.12
CA GLU A 219 -11.81 -8.37 3.22
C GLU A 219 -12.96 -7.58 3.89
N SER A 220 -13.34 -6.44 3.32
CA SER A 220 -14.71 -5.89 3.28
C SER A 220 -14.71 -4.36 3.18
N THR A 221 -15.47 -3.91 2.19
CA THR A 221 -15.92 -2.57 1.83
C THR A 221 -16.34 -1.73 3.06
N GLY A 222 -15.44 -0.89 3.57
CA GLY A 222 -15.74 0.03 4.68
C GLY A 222 -16.06 1.43 4.16
N GLN A 223 -17.20 2.00 4.56
CA GLN A 223 -17.62 3.36 4.21
C GLN A 223 -16.71 4.44 4.81
N ASP A 224 -16.60 5.53 4.07
CA ASP A 224 -15.60 6.58 4.22
C ASP A 224 -15.87 7.57 5.36
N VAL A 225 -14.85 7.84 6.18
CA VAL A 225 -14.93 8.79 7.30
C VAL A 225 -15.10 10.24 6.85
N SER A 226 -14.55 10.62 5.68
CA SER A 226 -14.70 11.98 5.16
C SER A 226 -16.13 12.29 4.72
N GLU A 227 -16.92 11.26 4.38
CA GLU A 227 -18.30 11.42 3.92
C GLU A 227 -19.20 11.85 5.08
N ARG A 228 -18.98 11.29 6.28
CA ARG A 228 -19.70 11.70 7.51
C ARG A 228 -19.39 13.13 7.97
N ILE A 229 -18.15 13.57 7.79
CA ILE A 229 -17.75 14.94 8.16
C ILE A 229 -18.28 15.95 7.14
N GLY A 230 -18.33 15.59 5.85
CA GLY A 230 -18.97 16.38 4.80
C GLY A 230 -20.48 16.54 5.01
N GLU A 231 -21.22 15.45 5.25
CA GLU A 231 -22.67 15.49 5.52
C GLU A 231 -23.02 16.35 6.75
N SER A 232 -22.18 16.31 7.80
CA SER A 232 -22.40 17.11 9.01
C SER A 232 -22.20 18.62 8.78
N LEU A 233 -21.43 19.01 7.76
CA LEU A 233 -21.21 20.41 7.38
C LEU A 233 -22.23 20.89 6.34
N GLU A 234 -22.64 20.03 5.40
CA GLU A 234 -23.65 20.32 4.37
C GLU A 234 -25.06 20.49 5.00
N GLY A 235 -25.38 19.73 6.05
CA GLY A 235 -26.64 19.83 6.78
C GLY A 235 -26.82 21.09 7.63
N SER A 236 -25.82 21.99 7.65
CA SER A 236 -25.85 23.24 8.42
C SER A 236 -25.95 24.51 7.56
N LYS A 237 -26.30 24.39 6.26
CA LYS A 237 -26.64 25.55 5.45
C LYS A 237 -28.11 25.94 5.71
N PRO A 238 -28.41 27.11 6.32
CA PRO A 238 -29.78 27.57 6.48
C PRO A 238 -30.40 27.83 5.09
N PRO A 239 -31.72 27.60 4.92
CA PRO A 239 -32.38 27.89 3.66
C PRO A 239 -32.25 29.38 3.34
N ASP A 240 -31.75 29.69 2.14
CA ASP A 240 -31.85 31.02 1.53
C ASP A 240 -33.33 31.44 1.59
N GLN A 241 -33.61 32.51 2.32
CA GLN A 241 -34.85 33.27 2.19
C GLN A 241 -34.68 34.18 0.97
N ASP A 242 -35.13 33.70 -0.18
CA ASP A 242 -35.48 34.56 -1.30
C ASP A 242 -36.99 34.88 -1.24
N ASP A 243 -37.28 36.14 -1.56
CA ASP A 243 -38.55 36.75 -1.96
C ASP A 243 -39.53 37.25 -0.86
N ASP A 244 -39.39 38.53 -0.53
CA ASP A 244 -40.40 39.57 -0.85
C ASP A 244 -39.77 40.99 -0.92
#